data_AF-A0A976KT04-F1
#
_entry.id   AF-A0A976KT04-F1
#
_cell.length_a   1.000
_cell.length_b   1.000
_cell.length_c   1.000
_cell.angle_alpha   90.00
_cell.angle_beta   90.00
_cell.angle_gamma   90.00
#
_symmetry.space_group_name_H-M   'P 1'
#
loop_
_entity.id
_entity.type
_entity.pdbx_description
1 polymer ?
#
loop_
_entity_poly.entity_id
_entity_poly.type
_entity_poly.pdbx_seq_one_letter_code
_entity_poly.pdbx_strand_id
1 'polypeptide(L)'
;MSTSKRKKNSEHVGALAFLKKLSGGPLSFGDALRAVREREGLTQVALAERMGVGRQTVCDLEHGRRLPSPGHAAKYARALLHHEGQFVRLALQDHVSRAGLKLKVKVEAA
;
A
#
# COMPACT_ATOMS: atom_id res chain seq x y z
N MET A 1 -9.89 -44.40 -3.88
CA MET A 1 -9.36 -43.59 -5.00
C MET A 1 -9.27 -42.13 -4.57
N SER A 2 -8.15 -41.48 -4.89
CA SER A 2 -7.90 -40.02 -4.88
C SER A 2 -7.70 -39.29 -3.53
N THR A 3 -6.50 -39.45 -2.96
CA THR A 3 -5.89 -38.44 -2.07
C THR A 3 -4.54 -37.99 -2.63
N SER A 4 -4.54 -37.02 -3.54
CA SER A 4 -3.30 -36.35 -3.97
C SER A 4 -3.53 -34.88 -4.29
N LYS A 5 -3.80 -34.08 -3.24
CA LYS A 5 -3.76 -32.61 -3.33
C LYS A 5 -2.98 -31.94 -2.20
N ARG A 6 -2.43 -32.70 -1.23
CA ARG A 6 -1.79 -32.13 -0.03
C ARG A 6 -0.29 -31.78 -0.15
N LYS A 7 0.43 -32.24 -1.19
CA LYS A 7 1.89 -32.03 -1.29
C LYS A 7 2.36 -30.66 -1.84
N LYS A 8 1.48 -29.83 -2.43
CA LYS A 8 1.89 -28.52 -3.01
C LYS A 8 1.90 -27.34 -2.03
N ASN A 9 1.44 -27.52 -0.79
CA ASN A 9 1.28 -26.40 0.15
C ASN A 9 2.52 -26.08 1.00
N SER A 10 3.54 -26.95 1.09
CA SER A 10 4.65 -26.76 2.04
C SER A 10 5.75 -25.81 1.56
N GLU A 11 6.12 -25.85 0.28
CA GLU A 11 7.24 -25.03 -0.25
C GLU A 11 6.85 -23.55 -0.44
N HIS A 12 5.59 -23.31 -0.83
CA HIS A 12 5.06 -21.97 -1.08
C HIS A 12 5.01 -21.09 0.19
N VAL A 13 4.86 -21.73 1.36
CA VAL A 13 4.81 -21.05 2.67
C VAL A 13 6.19 -20.53 3.05
N GLY A 14 7.26 -21.25 2.69
CA GLY A 14 8.63 -20.81 2.91
C GLY A 14 8.99 -19.56 2.10
N ALA A 15 8.67 -19.55 0.80
CA ALA A 15 8.92 -18.41 -0.08
C ALA A 15 8.17 -17.15 0.38
N LEU A 16 6.88 -17.28 0.73
CA LEU A 16 6.07 -16.15 1.22
C LEU A 16 6.58 -15.60 2.56
N ALA A 17 7.00 -16.47 3.48
CA ALA A 17 7.57 -16.05 4.76
C ALA A 17 8.91 -15.32 4.56
N PHE A 18 9.75 -15.83 3.66
CA PHE A 18 11.02 -15.20 3.29
C PHE A 18 10.81 -13.82 2.68
N LEU A 19 9.89 -13.68 1.72
CA LEU A 19 9.56 -12.39 1.10
C LEU A 19 9.05 -11.38 2.12
N LYS A 20 8.19 -11.81 3.07
CA LYS A 20 7.72 -10.94 4.16
C LYS A 20 8.85 -10.47 5.07
N LYS A 21 9.82 -11.34 5.35
CA LYS A 21 10.99 -10.98 6.16
C LYS A 21 11.86 -9.93 5.44
N LEU A 22 12.05 -10.09 4.13
CA LEU A 22 12.81 -9.13 3.31
C LEU A 22 12.07 -7.79 3.16
N SER A 23 10.75 -7.81 3.02
CA SER A 23 9.95 -6.59 2.81
C SER A 23 9.75 -5.77 4.09
N GLY A 24 10.24 -6.23 5.24
CA GLY A 24 10.19 -5.46 6.51
C GLY A 24 8.79 -5.33 7.13
N GLY A 25 7.77 -5.96 6.56
CA GLY A 25 6.40 -5.90 7.06
C GLY A 25 5.34 -5.84 5.96
N PRO A 26 4.07 -5.59 6.35
CA PRO A 26 2.98 -5.32 5.43
C PRO A 26 3.20 -4.02 4.65
N LEU A 27 2.82 -4.00 3.38
CA LEU A 27 2.86 -2.81 2.53
C LEU A 27 1.97 -1.69 3.11
N SER A 28 2.56 -0.54 3.44
CA SER A 28 1.83 0.67 3.84
C SER A 28 1.40 1.51 2.64
N PHE A 29 0.56 2.52 2.88
CA PHE A 29 0.23 3.53 1.87
C PHE A 29 1.50 4.28 1.41
N GLY A 30 2.37 4.65 2.35
CA GLY A 30 3.60 5.39 2.07
C GLY A 30 4.55 4.60 1.17
N ASP A 31 4.73 3.31 1.45
CA ASP A 31 5.56 2.41 0.64
C ASP A 31 5.00 2.28 -0.78
N ALA A 32 3.68 2.12 -0.91
CA ALA A 32 3.03 2.02 -2.22
C ALA A 32 3.18 3.31 -3.03
N LEU A 33 3.00 4.48 -2.39
CA LEU A 33 3.18 5.77 -3.02
C LEU A 33 4.62 5.97 -3.51
N ARG A 34 5.60 5.64 -2.65
CA ARG A 34 7.03 5.69 -2.98
C ARG A 34 7.36 4.76 -4.15
N ALA A 35 6.84 3.54 -4.15
CA ALA A 35 7.05 2.59 -5.23
C ALA A 35 6.49 3.09 -6.57
N VAL A 36 5.31 3.73 -6.57
CA VAL A 36 4.76 4.38 -7.77
C VAL A 36 5.69 5.50 -8.24
N ARG A 37 6.16 6.35 -7.32
CA ARG A 37 7.09 7.44 -7.62
C ARG A 37 8.36 6.95 -8.30
N GLU A 38 9.01 5.96 -7.68
CA GLU A 38 10.30 5.42 -8.14
C GLU A 38 10.15 4.67 -9.47
N ARG A 39 9.08 3.89 -9.63
CA ARG A 39 8.75 3.22 -10.90
C ARG A 39 8.61 4.20 -12.06
N GLU A 40 8.05 5.38 -11.79
CA GLU A 40 7.82 6.43 -12.79
C GLU A 40 9.00 7.40 -12.93
N GLY A 41 10.11 7.18 -12.20
CA GLY A 41 11.29 8.05 -12.26
C GLY A 41 11.04 9.47 -11.73
N LEU A 42 10.02 9.66 -10.90
CA LEU A 42 9.61 10.97 -10.43
C LEU A 42 10.42 11.41 -9.19
N THR A 43 10.72 12.71 -9.13
CA THR A 43 11.15 13.35 -7.88
C THR A 43 9.95 13.54 -6.95
N GLN A 44 10.17 13.77 -5.65
CA GLN A 44 9.07 14.10 -4.73
C GLN A 44 8.33 15.39 -5.12
N VAL A 45 9.02 16.33 -5.76
CA VAL A 45 8.42 17.58 -6.26
C VAL A 45 7.49 17.28 -7.42
N ALA A 46 7.95 16.52 -8.43
CA ALA A 46 7.14 16.15 -9.58
C ALA A 46 5.91 15.32 -9.19
N LEU A 47 6.06 14.40 -8.21
CA LEU A 47 4.92 13.67 -7.67
C LEU A 47 3.91 14.60 -6.97
N ALA A 48 4.41 15.56 -6.19
CA ALA A 48 3.57 16.51 -5.46
C ALA A 48 2.76 17.40 -6.42
N GLU A 49 3.38 17.88 -7.49
CA GLU A 49 2.72 18.64 -8.57
C GLU A 49 1.61 17.80 -9.21
N ARG A 50 1.89 16.55 -9.56
CA ARG A 50 0.90 15.63 -10.14
C ARG A 50 -0.28 15.37 -9.20
N MET A 51 -0.04 15.27 -7.90
CA MET A 51 -1.07 15.06 -6.88
C MET A 51 -1.80 16.36 -6.47
N GLY A 52 -1.30 17.53 -6.90
CA GLY A 52 -1.81 18.84 -6.48
C GLY A 52 -1.63 19.11 -4.99
N VAL A 53 -0.48 18.72 -4.43
CA VAL A 53 -0.11 18.93 -3.01
C VAL A 53 1.30 19.53 -2.90
N GLY A 54 1.71 19.93 -1.69
CA GLY A 54 3.10 20.37 -1.47
C GLY A 54 4.09 19.20 -1.36
N ARG A 55 5.35 19.41 -1.77
CA ARG A 55 6.45 18.42 -1.63
C ARG A 55 6.54 17.82 -0.22
N GLN A 56 6.36 18.64 0.81
CA GLN A 56 6.40 18.18 2.21
C GLN A 56 5.30 17.14 2.50
N THR A 57 4.11 17.29 1.90
CA THR A 57 3.03 16.30 2.02
C THR A 57 3.45 14.95 1.44
N VAL A 58 4.09 14.93 0.27
CA VAL A 58 4.63 13.69 -0.32
C VAL A 58 5.68 13.07 0.60
N CYS A 59 6.64 13.87 1.08
CA CYS A 59 7.66 13.37 1.99
C CYS A 59 7.05 12.78 3.28
N ASP A 60 6.06 13.44 3.89
CA ASP A 60 5.40 12.95 5.10
C ASP A 60 4.55 11.70 4.85
N LEU A 61 3.93 11.58 3.67
CA LEU A 61 3.19 10.38 3.27
C LEU A 61 4.14 9.19 3.06
N GLU A 62 5.24 9.37 2.31
CA GLU A 62 6.21 8.30 2.02
C GLU A 62 6.90 7.75 3.27
N HIS A 63 7.06 8.58 4.30
CA HIS A 63 7.66 8.16 5.58
C HIS A 63 6.61 7.78 6.63
N GLY A 64 5.31 7.72 6.27
CA GLY A 64 4.23 7.35 7.19
C GLY A 64 3.97 8.36 8.34
N ARG A 65 4.61 9.54 8.31
CA ARG A 65 4.37 10.60 9.31
C ARG A 65 2.94 11.13 9.22
N ARG A 66 2.44 11.25 7.99
CA ARG A 66 1.05 11.62 7.67
C ARG A 66 0.35 10.43 7.01
N LEU A 67 -0.90 10.17 7.42
CA LEU A 67 -1.78 9.22 6.74
C LEU A 67 -2.86 10.00 5.98
N PRO A 68 -3.19 9.64 4.73
CA PRO A 68 -4.27 10.29 4.01
C PRO A 68 -5.64 9.85 4.55
N SER A 69 -6.65 10.70 4.39
CA SER A 69 -8.04 10.27 4.54
C SER A 69 -8.45 9.40 3.34
N PRO A 70 -9.54 8.61 3.43
CA PRO A 70 -10.03 7.82 2.29
C PRO A 70 -10.29 8.67 1.03
N GLY A 71 -10.89 9.85 1.18
CA GLY A 71 -11.14 10.77 0.06
C GLY A 71 -9.85 11.27 -0.61
N HIS A 72 -8.82 11.60 0.19
CA HIS A 72 -7.51 11.96 -0.35
C HIS A 72 -6.82 10.77 -1.03
N ALA A 73 -6.88 9.58 -0.44
CA ALA A 73 -6.31 8.39 -1.04
C ALA A 73 -6.93 8.08 -2.41
N ALA A 74 -8.25 8.22 -2.56
CA ALA A 74 -8.95 8.11 -3.84
C ALA A 74 -8.53 9.20 -4.83
N LYS A 75 -8.43 10.47 -4.38
CA LYS A 75 -7.94 11.59 -5.21
C LYS A 75 -6.53 11.33 -5.73
N TYR A 76 -5.63 10.85 -4.87
CA TYR A 76 -4.25 10.53 -5.25
C TYR A 76 -4.20 9.35 -6.22
N ALA A 77 -5.01 8.31 -5.99
CA ALA A 77 -5.11 7.19 -6.93
C ALA A 77 -5.50 7.65 -8.33
N ARG A 78 -6.52 8.52 -8.46
CA ARG A 78 -6.92 9.10 -9.75
C ARG A 78 -5.79 9.89 -10.41
N ALA A 79 -5.13 10.76 -9.65
CA ALA A 79 -4.01 11.57 -10.16
C ALA A 79 -2.84 10.71 -10.68
N LEU A 80 -2.66 9.52 -10.11
CA LEU A 80 -1.61 8.58 -10.46
C LEU A 80 -2.09 7.46 -11.41
N LEU A 81 -3.34 7.51 -11.89
CA LEU A 81 -3.94 6.50 -12.78
C LEU A 81 -3.93 5.08 -12.17
N HIS A 82 -4.22 4.99 -10.87
CA HIS A 82 -4.29 3.75 -10.11
C HIS A 82 -5.71 3.48 -9.59
N HIS A 83 -5.98 2.21 -9.25
CA HIS A 83 -7.26 1.79 -8.71
C HIS A 83 -7.53 2.41 -7.32
N GLU A 84 -8.61 3.19 -7.21
CA GLU A 84 -8.97 3.94 -6.00
C GLU A 84 -9.13 3.03 -4.78
N GLY A 85 -9.85 1.92 -4.94
CA GLY A 85 -10.11 1.00 -3.83
C GLY A 85 -8.83 0.45 -3.19
N GLN A 86 -7.74 0.31 -3.96
CA GLN A 86 -6.47 -0.18 -3.42
C GLN A 86 -5.78 0.87 -2.56
N PHE A 87 -5.73 2.13 -3.02
CA PHE A 87 -5.16 3.24 -2.25
C PHE A 87 -5.99 3.51 -0.99
N VAL A 88 -7.32 3.50 -1.12
CA VAL A 88 -8.24 3.65 0.01
C VAL A 88 -8.04 2.54 1.04
N ARG A 89 -7.96 1.27 0.59
CA ARG A 89 -7.71 0.13 1.48
C ARG A 89 -6.39 0.27 2.24
N LEU A 90 -5.31 0.69 1.58
CA LEU A 90 -4.01 0.90 2.22
C LEU A 90 -4.06 2.04 3.24
N ALA A 91 -4.65 3.18 2.88
CA ALA A 91 -4.81 4.30 3.80
C ALA A 91 -5.59 3.90 5.07
N LEU A 92 -6.72 3.21 4.91
CA LEU A 92 -7.51 2.71 6.03
C LEU A 92 -6.76 1.65 6.85
N GLN A 93 -6.03 0.74 6.18
CA GLN A 93 -5.22 -0.26 6.88
C GLN A 93 -4.13 0.39 7.73
N ASP A 94 -3.52 1.48 7.27
CA ASP A 94 -2.52 2.20 8.06
C ASP A 94 -3.15 2.87 9.28
N HIS A 95 -4.36 3.45 9.16
CA HIS A 95 -5.09 4.01 10.32
C HIS A 95 -5.40 2.92 11.36
N VAL A 96 -5.89 1.76 10.92
CA VAL A 96 -6.18 0.61 11.79
C VAL A 96 -4.90 0.10 12.48
N SER A 97 -3.81 -0.04 11.72
CA SER A 97 -2.53 -0.50 12.24
C SER A 97 -1.94 0.50 13.25
N ARG A 98 -2.03 1.81 12.95
CA ARG A 98 -1.55 2.89 13.83
C ARG A 98 -2.35 3.00 15.12
N ALA A 99 -3.62 2.60 15.12
CA ALA A 99 -4.44 2.47 16.31
C ALA A 99 -4.09 1.22 17.16
N GLY A 100 -3.09 0.41 16.75
CA GLY A 100 -2.70 -0.82 17.43
C GLY A 100 -3.68 -1.98 17.26
N LEU A 101 -4.66 -1.84 16.36
CA LEU A 101 -5.69 -2.84 16.13
C LEU A 101 -5.19 -3.92 15.17
N LYS A 102 -5.31 -5.19 15.56
CA LYS A 102 -4.92 -6.36 14.75
C LYS A 102 -6.03 -6.75 13.76
N LEU A 103 -6.56 -5.76 13.03
CA LEU A 103 -7.66 -5.94 12.07
C LEU A 103 -7.19 -5.73 10.63
N LYS A 104 -7.87 -6.39 9.69
CA LYS A 104 -7.60 -6.27 8.26
C LYS A 104 -8.74 -5.57 7.55
N VAL A 105 -8.42 -4.52 6.81
CA VAL A 105 -9.41 -3.76 6.02
C VAL A 105 -9.65 -4.44 4.67
N LYS A 106 -10.93 -4.59 4.33
CA LYS A 106 -11.41 -4.94 2.98
C LYS A 106 -12.24 -3.78 2.44
N VAL A 107 -12.11 -3.52 1.14
CA VAL A 107 -12.89 -2.50 0.42
C VAL A 107 -13.48 -3.21 -0.78
N GLU A 108 -14.79 -3.08 -0.96
CA GLU A 108 -15.55 -3.68 -2.05
C GLU A 108 -16.26 -2.54 -2.81
N ALA A 109 -16.48 -2.74 -4.11
CA ALA A 109 -17.29 -1.81 -4.89
C ALA A 109 -18.75 -1.89 -4.42
N ALA A 110 -19.44 -0.76 -4.44
CA ALA A 110 -20.87 -0.68 -4.13
C ALA A 110 -21.72 -1.27 -5.26
#